data_AF-A0A9X4MKX1-F1
#
_entry.id   AF-A0A9X4MKX1-F1
#
_cell.length_a   1.000
_cell.length_b   1.000
_cell.length_c   1.000
_cell.angle_alpha   90.00
_cell.angle_beta   90.00
_cell.angle_gamma   90.00
#
_symmetry.space_group_name_H-M   'P 1'
#
loop_
_entity.id
_entity.type
_entity.pdbx_description
1 polymer ?
#
loop_
_entity_poly.entity_id
_entity_poly.type
_entity_poly.pdbx_seq_one_letter_code
_entity_poly.pdbx_strand_id
1 'polypeptide(L)'
;MTEQEFFDQAEKELEELNQQRAEFMTMDFEELNEADYINFLTIGSRIFTEDTTLNVYELYKHPDTRAKCFATIAKIAYHVNNMFQTTDRMTAMIDSLEQHFQNTVKKLVQQTDSDKLAELLLEIKKDNPNMTAEQESQFIRDVAVSGLLVK
;
A
#
# COMPACT_ATOMS: atom_id res chain seq x y z
N MET A 1 -13.50 15.27 -20.93
CA MET A 1 -12.87 15.47 -19.63
C MET A 1 -12.00 16.71 -19.73
N THR A 2 -12.48 17.80 -19.14
CA THR A 2 -11.69 19.02 -18.90
C THR A 2 -10.75 18.78 -17.71
N GLU A 3 -9.79 19.67 -17.50
CA GLU A 3 -8.90 19.63 -16.34
C GLU A 3 -9.68 19.70 -15.02
N GLN A 4 -10.68 20.57 -14.93
CA GLN A 4 -11.54 20.67 -13.75
C GLN A 4 -12.32 19.37 -13.51
N GLU A 5 -12.93 18.80 -14.57
CA GLU A 5 -13.63 17.51 -14.46
C GLU A 5 -12.72 16.37 -14.01
N PHE A 6 -11.43 16.40 -14.37
CA PHE A 6 -10.46 15.43 -13.92
C PHE A 6 -10.15 15.57 -12.42
N PHE A 7 -9.89 16.80 -11.95
CA PHE A 7 -9.62 17.04 -10.54
C PHE A 7 -10.82 16.74 -9.64
N ASP A 8 -12.03 17.14 -10.06
CA ASP A 8 -13.26 16.84 -9.32
C ASP A 8 -13.49 15.32 -9.20
N GLN A 9 -13.23 14.57 -10.27
CA GLN A 9 -13.32 13.11 -10.25
C GLN A 9 -12.25 12.49 -9.33
N ALA A 10 -11.01 12.97 -9.38
CA ALA A 10 -9.92 12.48 -8.55
C ALA A 10 -10.18 12.74 -7.05
N GLU A 11 -10.74 13.90 -6.70
CA GLU A 11 -11.12 14.23 -5.32
C GLU A 11 -12.21 13.28 -4.82
N LYS A 12 -13.23 13.02 -5.64
CA LYS A 12 -14.29 12.05 -5.31
C LYS A 12 -13.74 10.63 -5.11
N GLU A 13 -12.88 10.15 -5.99
CA GLU A 13 -12.25 8.83 -5.85
C GLU A 13 -11.40 8.73 -4.58
N LEU A 14 -10.69 9.80 -4.23
CA LEU A 14 -9.92 9.87 -2.99
C LEU A 14 -10.82 9.82 -1.75
N GLU A 15 -11.95 10.52 -1.75
CA GLU A 15 -12.95 10.45 -0.68
C GLU A 15 -13.52 9.04 -0.54
N GLU A 16 -13.88 8.38 -1.64
CA GLU A 16 -14.38 7.01 -1.65
C GLU A 16 -13.34 6.03 -1.07
N LEU A 17 -12.06 6.15 -1.46
CA LEU A 17 -10.98 5.33 -0.91
C LEU A 17 -10.77 5.58 0.59
N ASN A 18 -10.82 6.85 1.03
CA ASN A 18 -10.70 7.19 2.45
C ASN A 18 -11.86 6.60 3.27
N GLN A 19 -13.08 6.62 2.74
CA GLN A 19 -14.25 6.04 3.36
C GLN A 19 -14.12 4.51 3.46
N GLN A 20 -13.74 3.83 2.37
CA GLN A 20 -13.49 2.38 2.37
C GLN A 20 -12.40 2.00 3.39
N ARG A 21 -11.35 2.81 3.51
CA ARG A 21 -10.29 2.60 4.51
C ARG A 21 -10.84 2.73 5.93
N ALA A 22 -11.66 3.75 6.19
CA ALA A 22 -12.27 3.94 7.51
C ALA A 22 -13.21 2.77 7.88
N GLU A 23 -14.04 2.32 6.95
CA GLU A 23 -14.92 1.16 7.11
C GLU A 23 -14.11 -0.11 7.40
N PHE A 24 -13.06 -0.36 6.62
CA PHE A 24 -12.16 -1.48 6.88
C PHE A 24 -11.50 -1.38 8.27
N MET A 25 -11.12 -0.19 8.72
CA MET A 25 -10.52 0.01 10.04
C MET A 25 -11.49 -0.28 11.19
N THR A 26 -12.80 -0.15 10.98
CA THR A 26 -13.82 -0.52 11.98
C THR A 26 -14.34 -1.95 11.86
N MET A 27 -14.12 -2.61 10.72
CA MET A 27 -14.63 -3.96 10.46
C MET A 27 -13.99 -5.02 11.37
N ASP A 28 -14.82 -5.82 12.03
CA ASP A 28 -14.40 -6.97 12.81
C ASP A 28 -14.20 -8.21 11.94
N PHE A 29 -13.41 -9.17 12.45
CA PHE A 29 -13.08 -10.37 11.68
C PHE A 29 -14.33 -11.24 11.38
N GLU A 30 -15.28 -11.24 12.30
CA GLU A 30 -16.52 -12.01 12.24
C GLU A 30 -17.49 -11.47 11.17
N GLU A 31 -17.28 -10.26 10.68
CA GLU A 31 -18.04 -9.65 9.58
C GLU A 31 -17.56 -10.10 8.20
N LEU A 32 -16.36 -10.69 8.13
CA LEU A 32 -15.76 -11.17 6.88
C LEU A 32 -16.46 -12.42 6.37
N ASN A 33 -16.74 -12.45 5.07
CA ASN A 33 -17.27 -13.62 4.39
C ASN A 33 -16.18 -14.42 3.65
N GLU A 34 -16.58 -15.54 3.03
CA GLU A 34 -15.66 -16.44 2.34
C GLU A 34 -14.97 -15.78 1.13
N ALA A 35 -15.63 -14.86 0.43
CA ALA A 35 -15.02 -14.10 -0.65
C ALA A 35 -13.95 -13.13 -0.12
N ASP A 36 -14.18 -12.51 1.03
CA ASP A 36 -13.18 -11.68 1.69
C ASP A 36 -11.95 -12.51 2.08
N TYR A 37 -12.15 -13.73 2.59
CA TYR A 37 -11.04 -14.64 2.89
C TYR A 37 -10.17 -14.92 1.68
N ILE A 38 -10.78 -15.23 0.53
CA ILE A 38 -10.05 -15.46 -0.72
C ILE A 38 -9.28 -14.21 -1.14
N ASN A 39 -9.90 -13.03 -1.03
CA ASN A 39 -9.25 -11.76 -1.38
C ASN A 39 -8.04 -11.46 -0.49
N PHE A 40 -8.16 -11.61 0.82
CA PHE A 40 -7.05 -11.40 1.76
C PHE A 40 -5.93 -12.42 1.55
N LEU A 41 -6.25 -13.70 1.33
CA LEU A 41 -5.23 -14.71 1.04
C LEU A 41 -4.52 -14.44 -0.30
N THR A 42 -5.25 -13.94 -1.29
CA THR A 42 -4.66 -13.50 -2.56
C THR A 42 -3.69 -12.33 -2.36
N ILE A 43 -4.08 -11.32 -1.57
CA ILE A 43 -3.19 -10.21 -1.20
C ILE A 43 -1.97 -10.73 -0.44
N GLY A 44 -2.17 -11.60 0.55
CA GLY A 44 -1.09 -12.24 1.31
C GLY A 44 -0.11 -12.99 0.42
N SER A 45 -0.61 -13.78 -0.53
CA SER A 45 0.23 -14.49 -1.50
C SER A 45 1.05 -13.52 -2.35
N ARG A 46 0.45 -12.41 -2.82
CA ARG A 46 1.15 -11.39 -3.61
C ARG A 46 2.23 -10.69 -2.79
N ILE A 47 1.98 -10.43 -1.51
CA ILE A 47 2.99 -9.90 -0.58
C ILE A 47 4.14 -10.90 -0.45
N PHE A 48 3.88 -12.18 -0.17
CA PHE A 48 4.92 -13.21 -0.05
C PHE A 48 5.78 -13.38 -1.31
N THR A 49 5.16 -13.28 -2.50
CA THR A 49 5.89 -13.32 -3.78
C THR A 49 6.57 -12.01 -4.13
N GLU A 50 6.44 -10.99 -3.27
CA GLU A 50 6.99 -9.65 -3.45
C GLU A 50 6.58 -9.04 -4.80
N ASP A 51 5.28 -9.18 -5.11
CA ASP A 51 4.66 -8.76 -6.35
C ASP A 51 4.55 -7.22 -6.42
N THR A 52 5.30 -6.61 -7.34
CA THR A 52 5.35 -5.16 -7.54
C THR A 52 4.12 -4.59 -8.25
N THR A 53 3.20 -5.45 -8.72
CA THR A 53 1.90 -5.01 -9.29
C THR A 53 0.82 -4.82 -8.22
N LEU A 54 1.11 -5.12 -6.95
CA LEU A 54 0.23 -4.78 -5.83
C LEU A 54 0.21 -3.25 -5.67
N ASN A 55 -0.89 -2.68 -5.16
CA ASN A 55 -0.90 -1.28 -4.75
C ASN A 55 -0.09 -1.10 -3.46
N VAL A 56 1.25 -1.13 -3.60
CA VAL A 56 2.21 -1.00 -2.49
C VAL A 56 2.11 0.39 -1.86
N TYR A 57 1.78 1.41 -2.64
CA TYR A 57 1.66 2.79 -2.16
C TYR A 57 0.57 2.95 -1.11
N GLU A 58 -0.59 2.33 -1.29
CA GLU A 58 -1.68 2.36 -0.31
C GLU A 58 -1.23 1.82 1.06
N LEU A 59 -0.55 0.66 1.06
CA LEU A 59 -0.01 0.04 2.27
C LEU A 59 1.19 0.80 2.85
N TYR A 60 1.95 1.50 2.01
CA TYR A 60 3.08 2.34 2.43
C TYR A 60 2.59 3.62 3.11
N LYS A 61 1.59 4.30 2.52
CA LYS A 61 1.06 5.58 2.99
C LYS A 61 0.26 5.44 4.28
N HIS A 62 -0.37 4.29 4.49
CA HIS A 62 -1.25 4.03 5.62
C HIS A 62 -0.75 2.85 6.49
N PRO A 63 0.26 3.07 7.35
CA PRO A 63 0.87 2.00 8.14
C PRO A 63 -0.10 1.31 9.10
N ASP A 64 -1.07 2.04 9.68
CA ASP A 64 -2.08 1.44 10.57
C ASP A 64 -3.03 0.50 9.81
N THR A 65 -3.46 0.92 8.60
CA THR A 65 -4.24 0.08 7.68
C THR A 65 -3.44 -1.14 7.24
N ARG A 66 -2.15 -0.99 6.93
CA ARG A 66 -1.25 -2.10 6.61
C ARG A 66 -1.17 -3.09 7.78
N ALA A 67 -0.94 -2.60 8.99
CA ALA A 67 -0.87 -3.45 10.18
C ALA A 67 -2.16 -4.24 10.40
N LYS A 68 -3.33 -3.60 10.27
CA LYS A 68 -4.62 -4.29 10.33
C LYS A 68 -4.77 -5.32 9.21
N CYS A 69 -4.44 -4.95 7.97
CA CYS A 69 -4.47 -5.86 6.82
C CYS A 69 -3.62 -7.11 7.06
N PHE A 70 -2.39 -6.97 7.55
CA PHE A 70 -1.49 -8.11 7.79
C PHE A 70 -1.98 -8.97 8.95
N ALA A 71 -2.50 -8.37 10.02
CA ALA A 71 -3.13 -9.10 11.11
C ALA A 71 -4.34 -9.91 10.63
N THR A 72 -5.19 -9.32 9.77
CA THR A 72 -6.33 -9.99 9.16
C THR A 72 -5.90 -11.14 8.26
N ILE A 73 -4.93 -10.95 7.38
CA ILE A 73 -4.36 -12.01 6.52
C ILE A 73 -3.85 -13.17 7.37
N ALA A 74 -3.09 -12.89 8.44
CA ALA A 74 -2.59 -13.92 9.34
C ALA A 74 -3.74 -14.67 10.03
N LYS A 75 -4.75 -13.95 10.56
CA LYS A 75 -5.90 -14.55 11.25
C LYS A 75 -6.70 -15.45 10.30
N ILE A 76 -6.94 -15.00 9.06
CA ILE A 76 -7.62 -15.79 8.02
C ILE A 76 -6.80 -17.04 7.70
N ALA A 77 -5.50 -16.92 7.45
CA ALA A 77 -4.65 -18.06 7.10
C ALA A 77 -4.68 -19.16 8.17
N TYR A 78 -4.61 -18.82 9.45
CA TYR A 78 -4.74 -19.82 10.51
C TYR A 78 -6.18 -20.35 10.66
N HIS A 79 -7.19 -19.50 10.49
CA HIS A 79 -8.60 -19.89 10.54
C HIS A 79 -8.94 -20.93 9.47
N VAL A 80 -8.64 -20.66 8.19
CA VAL A 80 -8.99 -21.55 7.07
C VAL A 80 -8.22 -22.88 7.12
N ASN A 81 -7.01 -22.89 7.70
CA ASN A 81 -6.21 -24.10 7.86
C ASN A 81 -6.56 -24.89 9.14
N ASN A 82 -7.58 -24.48 9.90
CA ASN A 82 -7.93 -25.08 11.19
C ASN A 82 -6.73 -25.19 12.15
N MET A 83 -5.82 -24.22 12.09
CA MET A 83 -4.59 -24.22 12.88
C MET A 83 -4.77 -23.41 14.16
N PHE A 84 -4.15 -23.89 15.24
CA PHE A 84 -4.20 -23.19 16.53
C PHE A 84 -3.44 -21.85 16.47
N GLN A 85 -4.16 -20.78 16.79
CA GLN A 85 -3.68 -19.40 16.81
C GLN A 85 -3.08 -19.08 18.18
N THR A 86 -1.75 -19.03 18.25
CA THR A 86 -1.03 -18.46 19.39
C THR A 86 -0.53 -17.06 19.04
N THR A 87 -0.38 -16.19 20.03
CA THR A 87 0.22 -14.86 19.85
C THR A 87 1.55 -14.93 19.10
N ASP A 88 2.47 -15.81 19.49
CA ASP A 88 3.80 -15.92 18.85
C ASP A 88 3.73 -16.27 17.37
N ARG A 89 2.86 -17.22 17.00
CA ARG A 89 2.61 -17.63 15.60
C ARG A 89 1.99 -16.51 14.76
N MET A 90 1.08 -15.75 15.34
CA MET A 90 0.46 -14.59 14.70
C MET A 90 1.52 -13.51 14.45
N THR A 91 2.29 -13.16 15.48
CA THR A 91 3.38 -12.18 15.37
C THR A 91 4.40 -12.61 14.32
N ALA A 92 4.87 -13.85 14.33
CA ALA A 92 5.84 -14.34 13.35
C ALA A 92 5.33 -14.24 11.90
N MET A 93 4.04 -14.52 11.66
CA MET A 93 3.46 -14.38 10.32
C MET A 93 3.32 -12.93 9.90
N ILE A 94 2.89 -12.04 10.80
CA ILE A 94 2.78 -10.60 10.54
C ILE A 94 4.17 -10.01 10.24
N ASP A 95 5.18 -10.35 11.03
CA ASP A 95 6.57 -9.92 10.82
C ASP A 95 7.11 -10.40 9.47
N SER A 96 6.76 -11.64 9.07
CA SER A 96 7.14 -12.17 7.76
C SER A 96 6.46 -11.42 6.61
N LEU A 97 5.17 -11.07 6.74
CA LEU A 97 4.45 -10.25 5.75
C LEU A 97 5.07 -8.85 5.64
N GLU A 98 5.41 -8.22 6.78
CA GLU A 98 6.10 -6.93 6.80
C GLU A 98 7.47 -7.01 6.14
N GLN A 99 8.26 -8.06 6.40
CA GLN A 99 9.56 -8.24 5.77
C GLN A 99 9.44 -8.34 4.24
N HIS A 100 8.50 -9.14 3.73
CA HIS A 100 8.27 -9.25 2.29
C HIS A 100 7.75 -7.95 1.68
N PHE A 101 6.83 -7.25 2.35
CA PHE A 101 6.38 -5.94 1.94
C PHE A 101 7.55 -4.93 1.81
N GLN A 102 8.44 -4.88 2.81
CA GLN A 102 9.63 -4.02 2.76
C GLN A 102 10.59 -4.41 1.63
N ASN A 103 10.68 -5.69 1.28
CA ASN A 103 11.44 -6.13 0.10
C ASN A 103 10.78 -5.64 -1.20
N THR A 104 9.45 -5.70 -1.32
CA THR A 104 8.73 -5.14 -2.47
C THR A 104 8.96 -3.63 -2.61
N VAL A 105 8.90 -2.89 -1.50
CA VAL A 105 9.23 -1.44 -1.46
C VAL A 105 10.65 -1.19 -1.98
N LYS A 106 11.65 -1.97 -1.53
CA LYS A 106 13.03 -1.85 -2.02
C LYS A 106 13.13 -2.14 -3.52
N LYS A 107 12.43 -3.16 -4.02
CA LYS A 107 12.40 -3.49 -5.46
C LYS A 107 11.85 -2.33 -6.28
N LEU A 108 10.74 -1.73 -5.88
CA LEU A 108 10.13 -0.59 -6.56
C LEU A 108 11.09 0.61 -6.62
N VAL A 109 11.74 0.93 -5.49
CA VAL A 109 12.75 2.00 -5.44
C VAL A 109 13.93 1.70 -6.38
N GLN A 110 14.43 0.46 -6.42
CA GLN A 110 15.52 0.06 -7.31
C GLN A 110 15.12 0.09 -8.80
N GLN A 111 13.86 -0.22 -9.09
CA GLN A 111 13.30 -0.23 -10.44
C GLN A 111 12.89 1.15 -10.94
N THR A 112 12.84 2.15 -10.06
CA THR A 112 12.44 3.52 -10.42
C THR A 112 13.44 4.14 -11.39
N ASP A 113 12.93 4.72 -12.46
CA ASP A 113 13.67 5.53 -13.41
C ASP A 113 14.07 6.85 -12.77
N SER A 114 15.31 6.89 -12.26
CA SER A 114 15.85 8.04 -11.56
C SER A 114 15.96 9.29 -12.45
N ASP A 115 16.16 9.11 -13.75
CA ASP A 115 16.28 10.24 -14.69
C ASP A 115 14.90 10.88 -14.89
N LYS A 116 13.86 10.07 -15.16
CA LYS A 116 12.47 10.57 -15.24
C LYS A 116 11.97 11.15 -13.93
N LEU A 117 12.37 10.57 -12.80
CA LEU A 117 12.01 11.11 -11.49
C LEU A 117 12.65 12.48 -11.26
N ALA A 118 13.91 12.66 -11.65
CA ALA A 118 14.59 13.95 -11.57
C ALA A 118 13.92 15.00 -12.48
N GLU A 119 13.55 14.62 -13.70
CA GLU A 119 12.81 15.48 -14.63
C GLU A 119 11.46 15.92 -14.05
N LEU A 120 10.68 14.98 -13.51
CA LEU A 120 9.38 15.28 -12.89
C LEU A 120 9.54 16.21 -11.67
N LEU A 121 10.54 15.97 -10.83
CA LEU A 121 10.82 16.81 -9.67
C LEU A 121 11.19 18.24 -10.08
N LEU A 122 11.95 18.41 -11.16
CA LEU A 122 12.28 19.73 -11.70
C LEU A 122 11.02 20.46 -12.18
N GLU A 123 10.09 19.77 -12.82
CA GLU A 123 8.83 20.37 -13.26
C GLU A 123 8.00 20.86 -12.08
N ILE A 124 7.81 20.02 -11.05
CA ILE A 124 7.05 20.38 -9.86
C ILE A 124 7.67 21.57 -9.11
N LYS A 125 9.01 21.65 -9.07
CA LYS A 125 9.71 22.78 -8.45
C LYS A 125 9.54 24.10 -9.19
N LYS A 126 9.18 24.10 -10.49
CA LYS A 126 8.87 25.35 -11.21
C LYS A 126 7.62 26.02 -10.66
N ASP A 127 6.59 25.22 -10.39
CA ASP A 127 5.31 25.69 -9.86
C ASP A 127 5.31 25.79 -8.32
N ASN A 128 6.25 25.11 -7.65
CA ASN A 128 6.47 25.18 -6.22
C ASN A 128 7.95 25.45 -5.86
N PRO A 129 8.46 26.66 -6.10
CA PRO A 129 9.88 26.99 -5.90
C PRO A 129 10.30 26.99 -4.42
N ASN A 130 9.34 27.01 -3.49
CA ASN A 130 9.58 27.03 -2.04
C ASN A 130 9.42 25.64 -1.40
N MET A 131 9.41 24.57 -2.21
CA MET A 131 9.36 23.19 -1.73
C MET A 131 10.51 22.93 -0.73
N THR A 132 10.18 22.45 0.47
CA THR A 132 11.21 22.15 1.48
C THR A 132 11.94 20.85 1.15
N ALA A 133 13.12 20.65 1.73
CA ALA A 133 13.89 19.42 1.57
C ALA A 133 13.10 18.17 2.04
N GLU A 134 12.28 18.31 3.08
CA GLU A 134 11.41 17.25 3.58
C GLU A 134 10.30 16.91 2.59
N GLN A 135 9.65 17.93 2.01
CA GLN A 135 8.63 17.74 0.99
C GLN A 135 9.21 17.06 -0.26
N GLU A 136 10.38 17.51 -0.72
CA GLU A 136 11.10 16.91 -1.84
C GLU A 136 11.45 15.45 -1.57
N SER A 137 12.02 15.17 -0.39
CA SER A 137 12.37 13.81 0.02
C SER A 137 11.14 12.91 0.11
N GLN A 138 10.01 13.43 0.61
CA GLN A 138 8.76 12.68 0.68
C GLN A 138 8.19 12.42 -0.72
N PHE A 139 8.20 13.41 -1.61
CA PHE A 139 7.76 13.25 -2.99
C PHE A 139 8.55 12.17 -3.73
N ILE A 140 9.89 12.20 -3.62
CA ILE A 140 10.77 11.17 -4.21
C ILE A 140 10.38 9.78 -3.73
N ARG A 141 10.16 9.60 -2.42
CA ARG A 141 9.73 8.32 -1.86
C ARG A 141 8.35 7.90 -2.35
N ASP A 142 7.38 8.81 -2.33
CA ASP A 142 6.00 8.52 -2.72
C ASP A 142 5.94 8.09 -4.19
N VAL A 143 6.64 8.80 -5.09
CA VAL A 143 6.71 8.41 -6.51
C VAL A 143 7.43 7.07 -6.70
N ALA A 144 8.56 6.85 -6.05
CA ALA A 144 9.29 5.60 -6.18
C ALA A 144 8.45 4.39 -5.71
N VAL A 145 7.74 4.52 -4.59
CA VAL A 145 6.91 3.44 -4.03
C VAL A 145 5.58 3.29 -4.78
N SER A 146 5.10 4.34 -5.47
CA SER A 146 3.93 4.23 -6.34
C SER A 146 4.14 3.34 -7.56
N GLY A 147 5.39 3.09 -7.95
CA GLY A 147 5.72 2.33 -9.14
C GLY A 147 5.42 3.06 -10.47
N LEU A 148 4.98 4.33 -10.42
CA LEU A 148 4.61 5.12 -11.61
C LEU A 148 5.76 5.28 -12.62
N LEU A 149 7.00 5.28 -12.15
CA LEU A 149 8.19 5.47 -12.97
C LEU A 149 9.08 4.23 -13.01
N VAL A 150 8.52 3.02 -12.89
CA VAL A 150 9.28 1.77 -13.07
C VAL A 150 9.84 1.67 -14.50
N LYS A 151 11.10 1.23 -14.63
CA LYS A 151 11.80 1.01 -15.90
C LYS A 151 11.27 -0.17 -16.71
#